data_AF-A0A5B9D9H3-F1
#
_entry.id   AF-A0A5B9D9H3-F1
#
_cell.length_a   1.000
_cell.length_b   1.000
_cell.length_c   1.000
_cell.angle_alpha   90.00
_cell.angle_beta   90.00
_cell.angle_gamma   90.00
#
_symmetry.space_group_name_H-M   'P 1'
#
loop_
_entity.id
_entity.type
_entity.pdbx_description
1 polymer ?
#
loop_
_entity_poly.entity_id
_entity_poly.type
_entity_poly.pdbx_seq_one_letter_code
_entity_poly.pdbx_strand_id
1 'polypeptide(L)'
;MSEITKFVGKSNYAFETMLQKISSITKVSPVLLKNYGIASFNEWQKKTGLTVNSLSNMKPEDRCSHIYDMLDLFRNRLETIIYSVKDLDKSLSIANITYEIIFGNH
;
A
#
# COMPACT_ATOMS: atom_id res chain seq x y z
N MET A 1 -18.93 8.36 -0.77
CA MET A 1 -17.55 8.12 -1.29
C MET A 1 -16.98 6.93 -0.54
N SER A 2 -16.52 5.88 -1.23
CA SER A 2 -16.02 4.66 -0.58
C SER A 2 -14.67 4.90 0.10
N GLU A 3 -14.35 4.13 1.14
CA GLU A 3 -13.07 4.23 1.87
C GLU A 3 -11.87 4.01 0.94
N ILE A 4 -12.01 3.15 -0.07
CA ILE A 4 -10.99 2.97 -1.10
C ILE A 4 -10.81 4.23 -1.96
N THR A 5 -11.88 4.97 -2.26
CA THR A 5 -11.76 6.27 -2.95
C THR A 5 -11.12 7.31 -2.05
N LYS A 6 -11.24 7.23 -0.72
CA LYS A 6 -10.48 8.10 0.21
C LYS A 6 -9.02 7.69 0.31
N PHE A 7 -8.73 6.39 0.33
CA PHE A 7 -7.38 5.82 0.29
C PHE A 7 -6.63 6.25 -0.97
N VAL A 8 -7.24 6.01 -2.13
CA VAL A 8 -6.69 6.44 -3.43
C VAL A 8 -6.77 7.96 -3.57
N GLY A 9 -7.81 8.62 -3.03
CA GLY A 9 -8.07 10.05 -3.25
C GLY A 9 -7.21 11.01 -2.42
N LYS A 10 -6.82 10.65 -1.18
CA LYS A 10 -5.98 11.53 -0.34
C LYS A 10 -4.62 11.83 -0.96
N SER A 11 -4.06 10.90 -1.74
CA SER A 11 -2.82 11.13 -2.50
C SER A 11 -2.75 10.25 -3.74
N ASN A 12 -3.73 10.41 -4.64
CA ASN A 12 -3.83 9.64 -5.90
C ASN A 12 -2.52 9.69 -6.68
N TYR A 13 -1.86 10.85 -6.69
CA TYR A 13 -0.55 11.01 -7.32
C TYR A 13 0.55 10.15 -6.68
N ALA A 14 0.65 10.11 -5.34
CA ALA A 14 1.67 9.31 -4.65
C ALA A 14 1.43 7.80 -4.86
N PHE A 15 0.17 7.38 -4.77
CA PHE A 15 -0.21 6.00 -5.01
C PHE A 15 0.04 5.57 -6.45
N GLU A 16 -0.38 6.34 -7.45
CA GLU A 16 -0.10 6.04 -8.86
C GLU A 16 1.40 6.06 -9.16
N THR A 17 2.16 6.98 -8.56
CA THR A 17 3.63 7.03 -8.70
C THR A 17 4.30 5.78 -8.13
N MET A 18 3.84 5.29 -6.98
CA MET A 18 4.31 4.03 -6.39
C MET A 18 4.10 2.86 -7.36
N LEU A 19 2.90 2.75 -7.94
CA LEU A 19 2.56 1.69 -8.89
C LEU A 19 3.44 1.75 -10.15
N GLN A 20 3.68 2.95 -10.69
CA GLN A 20 4.55 3.14 -11.86
C GLN A 20 6.01 2.76 -11.55
N LYS A 21 6.53 3.13 -10.37
CA LYS A 21 7.89 2.78 -9.95
C LYS A 21 8.06 1.27 -9.79
N ILE A 22 7.12 0.60 -9.10
CA ILE A 22 7.14 -0.85 -8.94
C ILE A 22 7.04 -1.55 -10.31
N SER A 23 6.15 -1.08 -11.18
CA SER A 23 5.99 -1.61 -12.54
C SER A 23 7.27 -1.49 -13.37
N SER A 24 7.96 -0.34 -13.30
CA SER A 24 9.21 -0.12 -14.03
C SER A 24 10.30 -1.15 -13.68
N ILE A 25 10.38 -1.51 -12.39
CA ILE A 25 11.36 -2.47 -11.85
C ILE A 25 10.97 -3.91 -12.20
N THR A 26 9.70 -4.26 -12.00
CA THR A 26 9.23 -5.66 -12.00
C THR A 26 8.63 -6.12 -13.32
N LYS A 27 8.33 -5.17 -14.22
CA LYS A 27 7.53 -5.36 -15.45
C LYS A 27 6.09 -5.85 -15.21
N VAL A 28 5.64 -5.87 -13.96
CA VAL A 28 4.24 -6.12 -13.62
C VAL A 28 3.41 -4.90 -14.04
N SER A 29 2.22 -5.14 -14.61
CA SER A 29 1.31 -4.05 -15.00
C SER A 29 0.90 -3.17 -13.80
N PRO A 30 0.93 -1.83 -13.93
CA PRO A 30 0.43 -0.91 -12.89
C PRO A 30 -1.02 -1.22 -12.47
N VAL A 31 -1.86 -1.70 -13.40
CA VAL A 31 -3.25 -2.07 -13.13
C VAL A 31 -3.33 -3.27 -12.19
N LEU A 32 -2.47 -4.27 -12.39
CA LEU A 32 -2.43 -5.45 -11.51
C LEU A 32 -1.93 -5.07 -10.12
N LEU A 33 -0.88 -4.24 -10.05
CA LEU A 33 -0.36 -3.70 -8.80
C LEU A 33 -1.42 -2.89 -8.04
N LYS A 34 -2.22 -2.10 -8.77
CA LYS A 34 -3.34 -1.34 -8.21
C LYS A 34 -4.38 -2.28 -7.58
N ASN A 35 -4.77 -3.32 -8.30
CA ASN A 35 -5.72 -4.30 -7.82
C ASN A 35 -5.22 -5.00 -6.55
N TYR A 36 -3.92 -5.32 -6.50
CA TYR A 36 -3.30 -5.93 -5.31
C TYR A 36 -3.22 -4.96 -4.14
N GLY A 37 -2.86 -3.70 -4.36
CA GLY A 37 -2.88 -2.66 -3.32
C GLY A 37 -4.28 -2.46 -2.75
N ILE A 38 -5.30 -2.36 -3.61
CA ILE A 38 -6.71 -2.25 -3.20
C ILE A 38 -7.17 -3.49 -2.43
N ALA A 39 -6.83 -4.70 -2.91
CA ALA A 39 -7.19 -5.94 -2.25
C ALA A 39 -6.55 -6.05 -0.85
N SER A 40 -5.29 -5.64 -0.72
CA SER A 40 -4.55 -5.63 0.56
C SER A 40 -5.18 -4.65 1.55
N PHE A 41 -5.53 -3.45 1.09
CA PHE A 41 -6.26 -2.47 1.90
C PHE A 41 -7.62 -3.01 2.37
N ASN A 42 -8.43 -3.58 1.46
CA ASN A 42 -9.74 -4.13 1.80
C ASN A 42 -9.65 -5.29 2.79
N GLU A 43 -8.63 -6.13 2.67
CA GLU A 43 -8.40 -7.23 3.61
C GLU A 43 -7.96 -6.72 4.98
N TRP A 44 -7.02 -5.77 5.03
CA TRP A 44 -6.64 -5.10 6.27
C TRP A 44 -7.85 -4.45 6.97
N GLN A 45 -8.69 -3.73 6.21
CA GLN A 45 -9.90 -3.09 6.72
C GLN A 45 -10.89 -4.12 7.27
N LYS A 46 -11.07 -5.28 6.62
CA LYS A 46 -11.91 -6.36 7.13
C LYS A 46 -11.36 -6.97 8.42
N LYS A 47 -10.03 -7.12 8.52
CA LYS A 47 -9.36 -7.70 9.69
C LYS A 47 -9.41 -6.78 10.92
N THR A 48 -9.26 -5.48 10.71
CA THR A 48 -9.14 -4.49 11.81
C THR A 48 -10.45 -3.76 12.11
N GLY A 49 -11.38 -3.68 11.16
CA GLY A 49 -12.56 -2.82 11.23
C GLY A 49 -12.25 -1.33 11.09
N LEU A 50 -11.00 -0.95 10.79
CA LEU A 50 -10.54 0.44 10.77
C LEU A 50 -10.76 1.10 9.40
N THR A 51 -10.83 2.44 9.43
CA THR A 51 -10.99 3.26 8.22
C THR A 51 -9.72 4.03 7.91
N VAL A 52 -9.64 4.62 6.71
CA VAL A 52 -8.54 5.54 6.35
C VAL A 52 -8.46 6.72 7.31
N ASN A 53 -9.62 7.20 7.76
CA ASN A 53 -9.69 8.30 8.72
C ASN A 53 -9.19 7.87 10.11
N SER A 54 -9.43 6.63 10.51
CA SER A 54 -8.88 6.07 11.75
C SER A 54 -7.35 6.12 11.72
N LEU A 55 -6.72 5.68 10.63
CA LEU A 55 -5.26 5.72 10.47
C LEU A 55 -4.68 7.13 10.56
N SER A 56 -5.31 8.12 9.92
CA SER A 56 -4.82 9.50 9.95
C SER A 56 -4.90 10.15 11.33
N ASN A 57 -5.78 9.65 12.21
CA ASN A 57 -5.97 10.19 13.56
C ASN A 57 -5.22 9.41 14.64
N MET A 58 -4.54 8.31 14.26
CA MET A 58 -3.72 7.52 15.19
C MET A 58 -2.40 8.20 15.48
N LYS A 59 -1.82 7.88 16.64
CA LYS A 59 -0.44 8.23 16.93
C LYS A 59 0.49 7.55 15.93
N PRO A 60 1.65 8.15 15.61
CA PRO A 60 2.60 7.56 14.67
C PRO A 60 2.98 6.12 14.99
N GLU A 61 3.21 5.80 16.27
CA GLU A 61 3.54 4.46 16.77
C GLU A 61 2.47 3.40 16.42
N ASP A 62 1.21 3.68 16.73
CA ASP A 62 0.08 2.77 16.43
C ASP A 62 -0.21 2.70 14.92
N ARG A 63 0.04 3.79 14.19
CA ARG A 63 -0.15 3.85 12.75
C ARG A 63 0.87 2.99 12.01
N CYS A 64 2.13 2.96 12.47
CA CYS A 64 3.19 2.17 11.84
C CYS A 64 2.86 0.68 11.80
N SER A 65 2.33 0.09 12.88
CA SER A 65 1.95 -1.33 12.88
C SER A 65 0.91 -1.64 11.80
N HIS A 66 -0.08 -0.76 11.61
CA HIS A 66 -1.08 -0.95 10.57
C HIS A 66 -0.55 -0.75 9.14
N ILE A 67 0.42 0.16 8.96
CA ILE A 67 1.12 0.29 7.68
C ILE A 67 1.87 -1.02 7.36
N TYR A 68 2.55 -1.61 8.35
CA TYR A 68 3.22 -2.90 8.19
C TYR A 68 2.24 -4.04 7.89
N ASP A 69 1.08 -4.08 8.54
CA ASP A 69 0.03 -5.08 8.24
C ASP A 69 -0.42 -4.98 6.77
N MET A 70 -0.66 -3.76 6.27
CA MET A 70 -1.03 -3.56 4.87
C MET A 70 0.09 -3.95 3.90
N LEU A 71 1.35 -3.68 4.25
CA LEU A 71 2.51 -4.06 3.46
C LEU A 71 2.70 -5.57 3.42
N ASP A 72 2.49 -6.28 4.52
CA ASP A 72 2.58 -7.74 4.56
C ASP A 72 1.53 -8.39 3.66
N LEU A 73 0.28 -7.90 3.71
CA LEU A 73 -0.76 -8.33 2.79
C LEU A 73 -0.41 -8.05 1.33
N PHE A 74 0.21 -6.91 1.05
CA PHE A 74 0.65 -6.58 -0.30
C PHE A 74 1.82 -7.45 -0.76
N ARG A 75 2.79 -7.70 0.13
CA ARG A 75 3.91 -8.63 -0.08
C ARG A 75 3.43 -10.01 -0.47
N ASN A 76 2.52 -10.59 0.31
CA ASN A 76 1.96 -11.92 0.06
C ASN A 76 1.35 -12.03 -1.35
N ARG A 77 0.81 -10.92 -1.89
CA ARG A 77 0.28 -10.87 -3.26
C ARG A 77 1.39 -10.70 -4.29
N LEU A 78 2.36 -9.83 -4.04
CA LEU A 78 3.49 -9.59 -4.93
C LEU A 78 4.38 -10.82 -5.11
N GLU A 79 4.60 -11.61 -4.05
CA GLU A 79 5.38 -12.85 -4.09
C GLU A 79 4.83 -13.88 -5.09
N THR A 80 3.54 -13.80 -5.43
CA THR A 80 2.93 -14.69 -6.43
C THR A 80 3.30 -14.36 -7.88
N ILE A 81 3.82 -13.15 -8.13
CA ILE A 81 4.09 -12.63 -9.48
C ILE A 81 5.50 -12.05 -9.66
N ILE A 82 6.20 -11.71 -8.58
CA ILE A 82 7.59 -11.23 -8.57
C ILE A 82 8.48 -12.31 -7.98
N TYR A 83 9.22 -13.02 -8.86
CA TYR A 83 10.10 -14.12 -8.45
C TYR A 83 11.49 -13.66 -7.99
N SER A 84 11.86 -12.42 -8.30
CA SER A 84 13.15 -11.82 -7.91
C SER A 84 13.03 -11.24 -6.50
N VAL A 85 13.72 -11.84 -5.53
CA VAL A 85 13.78 -11.35 -4.13
C VAL A 85 14.22 -9.88 -4.09
N LYS A 86 15.22 -9.51 -4.90
CA LYS A 86 15.73 -8.14 -4.98
C LYS A 86 14.66 -7.15 -5.47
N ASP A 87 13.86 -7.53 -6.45
CA ASP A 87 12.83 -6.64 -7.01
C ASP A 87 11.61 -6.59 -6.09
N LEU A 88 11.30 -7.68 -5.39
CA LEU A 88 10.30 -7.71 -4.32
C LEU A 88 10.68 -6.74 -3.20
N ASP A 89 11.90 -6.85 -2.65
CA ASP A 89 12.38 -5.99 -1.55
C ASP A 89 12.34 -4.50 -1.94
N LYS A 90 12.78 -4.18 -3.15
CA LYS A 90 12.68 -2.81 -3.69
C LYS A 90 11.23 -2.35 -3.82
N SER A 91 10.34 -3.22 -4.26
CA SER A 91 8.92 -2.90 -4.41
C SER A 91 8.27 -2.61 -3.06
N LEU A 92 8.60 -3.39 -2.03
CA LEU A 92 8.13 -3.18 -0.67
C LEU A 92 8.69 -1.91 -0.04
N SER A 93 9.96 -1.59 -0.29
CA SER A 93 10.55 -0.32 0.15
C SER A 93 9.85 0.89 -0.47
N ILE A 94 9.54 0.84 -1.77
CA ILE A 94 8.76 1.88 -2.46
C ILE A 94 7.36 2.00 -1.87
N ALA A 95 6.70 0.87 -1.60
CA ALA A 95 5.37 0.85 -1.01
C ALA A 95 5.36 1.42 0.42
N ASN A 96 6.34 1.06 1.25
CA ASN A 96 6.44 1.56 2.62
C ASN A 96 6.55 3.09 2.66
N ILE A 97 7.51 3.64 1.92
CA ILE A 97 7.70 5.10 1.82
C ILE A 97 6.40 5.78 1.34
N THR A 98 5.70 5.17 0.39
CA THR A 98 4.45 5.75 -0.12
C THR A 98 3.36 5.74 0.94
N TYR A 99 3.19 4.64 1.68
CA TYR A 99 2.20 4.58 2.75
C TYR A 99 2.54 5.54 3.90
N GLU A 100 3.82 5.71 4.23
CA GLU A 100 4.26 6.76 5.15
C GLU A 100 3.91 8.16 4.63
N ILE A 101 4.05 8.45 3.33
CA ILE A 101 3.62 9.75 2.77
C ILE A 101 2.10 9.93 2.83
N ILE A 102 1.32 8.87 2.57
CA ILE A 102 -0.15 8.94 2.53
C ILE A 102 -0.75 9.08 3.93
N PHE A 103 -0.20 8.35 4.91
CA PHE A 103 -0.79 8.24 6.25
C PHE A 103 0.01 8.97 7.31
N GLY A 104 1.31 9.13 7.12
CA GLY A 104 2.23 9.86 7.97
C GLY A 104 2.04 11.36 7.83
N ASN A 105 1.32 11.96 8.77
CA ASN A 105 1.46 13.40 9.01
C ASN A 105 2.93 13.67 9.36
N HIS A 106 3.60 14.48 8.55
CA HIS A 106 4.80 15.20 8.93
C HIS A 106 4.49 16.20 10.06
#